data_AF-A0A9X8VIQ5-F1
#
_entry.id   AF-A0A9X8VIQ5-F1
#
_cell.length_a   1.000
_cell.length_b   1.000
_cell.length_c   1.000
_cell.angle_alpha   90.00
_cell.angle_beta   90.00
_cell.angle_gamma   90.00
#
_symmetry.space_group_name_H-M   'P 1'
#
loop_
_entity.id
_entity.type
_entity.pdbx_description
1 polymer ?
#
loop_
_entity_poly.entity_id
_entity_poly.type
_entity_poly.pdbx_seq_one_letter_code
_entity_poly.pdbx_strand_id
1 'polypeptide(L)'
;RQAANKPDLARDLLQMLLDFLPQVRERVQALLDGQHDDEILDLVHKLHGSCSYSGVPRLKQLCFYLERQLRQGVTNDELEPEWLELLDEIELVIHAAHAHLTQPA
;
A
#
# COMPACT_ATOMS: atom_id res chain seq x y z
N ARG A 1 14.44 5.75 12.49
CA ARG A 1 13.37 6.77 12.66
C ARG A 1 12.98 7.28 11.27
N GLN A 2 11.68 7.34 10.97
CA GLN A 2 11.16 7.73 9.65
C GLN A 2 11.34 9.24 9.41
N ALA A 3 11.38 9.65 8.14
CA ALA A 3 11.44 11.05 7.68
C ALA A 3 12.51 11.96 8.36
N ALA A 4 13.60 11.39 8.89
CA ALA A 4 14.70 12.15 9.53
C ALA A 4 14.26 13.17 10.61
N ASN A 5 13.16 12.91 11.33
CA ASN A 5 12.52 13.82 12.32
C ASN A 5 12.04 15.17 11.75
N LYS A 6 11.81 15.26 10.43
CA LYS A 6 11.26 16.47 9.80
C LYS A 6 9.75 16.30 9.61
N PRO A 7 8.90 17.02 10.37
CA PRO A 7 7.45 16.83 10.31
C PRO A 7 6.88 17.16 8.92
N ASP A 8 7.38 18.21 8.26
CA ASP A 8 6.93 18.60 6.92
C ASP A 8 7.23 17.51 5.89
N LEU A 9 8.45 16.95 5.94
CA LEU A 9 8.83 15.84 5.07
C LEU A 9 7.98 14.58 5.34
N ALA A 10 7.64 14.31 6.60
CA ALA A 10 6.76 13.20 6.95
C ALA A 10 5.36 13.40 6.36
N ARG A 11 4.83 14.64 6.39
CA ARG A 11 3.55 15.00 5.78
C ARG A 11 3.59 14.83 4.26
N ASP A 12 4.64 15.30 3.60
CA ASP A 12 4.80 15.15 2.15
C ASP A 12 4.88 13.67 1.74
N LEU A 13 5.64 12.86 2.48
CA LEU A 13 5.77 11.42 2.24
C LEU A 13 4.45 10.67 2.47
N LEU A 14 3.66 11.08 3.46
CA LEU A 14 2.32 10.55 3.67
C LEU A 14 1.39 10.97 2.53
N GLN A 15 1.41 12.23 2.09
CA GLN A 15 0.57 12.70 0.98
C GLN A 15 0.89 11.95 -0.31
N MET A 16 2.17 11.77 -0.66
CA MET A 16 2.57 10.98 -1.83
C MET A 16 2.11 9.52 -1.75
N LEU A 17 2.11 8.93 -0.55
CA LEU A 17 1.53 7.60 -0.36
C LEU A 17 0.03 7.62 -0.66
N LEU A 18 -0.73 8.56 -0.07
CA LEU A 18 -2.17 8.68 -0.28
C LEU A 18 -2.55 8.91 -1.74
N ASP A 19 -1.75 9.69 -2.48
CA ASP A 19 -1.98 9.93 -3.91
C ASP A 19 -1.74 8.67 -4.75
N PHE A 20 -0.90 7.74 -4.27
CA PHE A 20 -0.59 6.48 -4.95
C PHE A 20 -1.61 5.36 -4.65
N LEU A 21 -2.21 5.33 -3.45
CA LEU A 21 -3.14 4.27 -3.03
C LEU A 21 -4.35 4.06 -3.96
N PRO A 22 -4.99 5.09 -4.56
CA PRO A 22 -6.10 4.89 -5.50
C PRO A 22 -5.73 4.03 -6.71
N GLN A 23 -4.52 4.23 -7.26
CA GLN A 23 -4.02 3.43 -8.39
C GLN A 23 -3.80 1.97 -7.97
N VAL A 24 -3.28 1.75 -6.76
CA VAL A 24 -3.10 0.40 -6.22
C VAL A 24 -4.44 -0.30 -6.10
N ARG A 25 -5.42 0.37 -5.48
CA ARG A 25 -6.77 -0.17 -5.26
C ARG A 25 -7.42 -0.59 -6.59
N GLU A 26 -7.35 0.26 -7.61
CA GLU A 26 -7.92 -0.02 -8.93
C GLU A 26 -7.32 -1.29 -9.55
N ARG A 27 -5.99 -1.42 -9.53
CA ARG A 27 -5.29 -2.58 -10.11
C ARG A 27 -5.56 -3.87 -9.34
N VAL A 28 -5.58 -3.81 -8.01
CA VAL A 28 -5.90 -4.98 -7.17
C VAL A 28 -7.35 -5.41 -7.38
N GLN A 29 -8.29 -4.46 -7.51
CA GLN A 29 -9.69 -4.79 -7.81
C GLN A 29 -9.83 -5.46 -9.19
N ALA A 30 -9.17 -4.92 -10.22
CA ALA A 30 -9.20 -5.52 -11.56
C ALA A 30 -8.62 -6.94 -11.56
N LEU A 31 -7.55 -7.17 -10.79
CA LEU A 31 -6.93 -8.48 -10.60
C LEU A 31 -7.88 -9.47 -9.90
N LEU A 32 -8.60 -9.04 -8.87
CA LEU A 32 -9.65 -9.84 -8.21
C LEU A 32 -10.84 -10.12 -9.13
N ASP A 33 -11.14 -9.22 -10.07
CA ASP A 33 -12.18 -9.40 -11.09
C ASP A 33 -11.72 -10.32 -12.25
N GLY A 34 -10.53 -10.91 -12.15
CA GLY A 34 -9.97 -11.87 -13.10
C GLY A 34 -9.20 -11.23 -14.26
N GLN A 35 -8.88 -9.93 -14.18
CA GLN A 35 -7.97 -9.32 -15.15
C GLN A 35 -6.52 -9.71 -14.89
N HIS A 36 -5.75 -9.81 -15.97
CA HIS A 36 -4.33 -10.06 -15.87
C HIS A 36 -3.54 -8.76 -15.70
N ASP A 37 -2.54 -8.80 -14.82
CA ASP A 37 -1.64 -7.67 -14.58
C ASP A 37 -0.21 -8.17 -14.42
N ASP A 38 0.55 -8.13 -15.52
CA ASP A 38 1.96 -8.53 -15.58
C ASP A 38 2.88 -7.67 -14.69
N GLU A 39 2.44 -6.47 -14.31
CA GLU A 39 3.22 -5.50 -13.55
C GLU A 39 2.83 -5.46 -12.07
N ILE A 40 1.96 -6.36 -11.59
CA ILE A 40 1.46 -6.33 -10.20
C ILE A 40 2.58 -6.46 -9.16
N LEU A 41 3.61 -7.27 -9.46
CA LEU A 41 4.78 -7.40 -8.58
C LEU A 41 5.53 -6.07 -8.43
N ASP A 42 5.71 -5.34 -9.53
CA ASP A 42 6.37 -4.03 -9.51
C ASP A 42 5.54 -2.99 -8.76
N LEU A 43 4.21 -3.05 -8.89
CA LEU A 43 3.29 -2.20 -8.14
C LEU A 43 3.40 -2.46 -6.62
N VAL A 44 3.35 -3.73 -6.19
CA VAL A 44 3.49 -4.10 -4.78
C VAL A 44 4.87 -3.73 -4.24
N HIS A 45 5.94 -3.93 -5.01
CA HIS A 45 7.29 -3.53 -4.63
C HIS A 45 7.40 -2.01 -4.41
N LYS A 46 6.83 -1.20 -5.32
CA LYS A 46 6.76 0.26 -5.16
C LYS A 46 5.98 0.65 -3.90
N LEU A 47 4.82 0.03 -3.66
CA LEU A 47 4.00 0.30 -2.48
C LEU A 47 4.73 -0.05 -1.18
N HIS A 48 5.40 -1.20 -1.14
CA HIS A 48 6.23 -1.62 -0.01
C HIS A 48 7.32 -0.58 0.30
N GLY A 49 8.00 -0.07 -0.74
CA GLY A 49 8.96 1.03 -0.62
C GLY A 49 8.34 2.28 0.00
N SER A 50 7.21 2.74 -0.54
CA SER A 50 6.48 3.92 -0.06
C SER A 50 6.06 3.81 1.41
N CYS A 51 5.61 2.63 1.85
CA CYS A 51 5.20 2.39 3.24
C CYS A 51 6.32 2.57 4.27
N SER A 52 7.60 2.46 3.86
CA SER A 52 8.74 2.53 4.78
C SER A 52 8.91 3.89 5.46
N TYR A 53 8.30 4.94 4.91
CA TYR A 53 8.48 6.30 5.37
C TYR A 53 7.26 6.93 6.04
N SER A 54 6.08 6.28 5.96
CA SER A 54 4.79 6.92 6.27
C SER A 54 4.07 6.33 7.49
N GLY A 55 4.74 5.52 8.32
CA GLY A 55 4.18 5.05 9.59
C GLY A 55 3.01 4.06 9.49
N VAL A 56 2.94 3.26 8.41
CA VAL A 56 1.86 2.31 8.13
C VAL A 56 2.33 0.85 8.27
N PRO A 57 2.58 0.35 9.51
CA PRO A 57 3.28 -0.93 9.71
C PRO A 57 2.52 -2.14 9.18
N ARG A 58 1.18 -2.17 9.29
CA ARG A 58 0.37 -3.29 8.82
C ARG A 58 0.31 -3.33 7.29
N LEU A 59 0.01 -2.20 6.64
CA LEU A 59 0.11 -2.08 5.17
C LEU A 59 1.49 -2.51 4.66
N LYS A 60 2.57 -2.08 5.33
CA LYS A 60 3.94 -2.48 4.99
C LYS A 60 4.14 -4.00 5.05
N GLN A 61 3.62 -4.66 6.08
CA GLN A 61 3.76 -6.11 6.27
C GLN A 61 3.00 -6.89 5.18
N LEU A 62 1.79 -6.46 4.83
CA LEU A 62 1.02 -7.05 3.74
C LEU A 62 1.76 -6.94 2.41
N CYS A 63 2.29 -5.76 2.09
CA CYS A 63 3.06 -5.56 0.86
C CYS A 63 4.31 -6.44 0.82
N PHE A 64 5.03 -6.56 1.94
CA PHE A 64 6.19 -7.44 2.04
C PHE A 64 5.82 -8.92 1.82
N TYR A 65 4.71 -9.37 2.41
CA TYR A 65 4.23 -10.73 2.25
C TYR A 65 3.85 -11.01 0.78
N LEU A 66 2.99 -10.18 0.19
CA LEU A 66 2.57 -10.28 -1.20
C LEU A 66 3.76 -10.27 -2.16
N GLU A 67 4.70 -9.33 -1.98
CA GLU A 67 5.92 -9.26 -2.80
C GLU A 67 6.70 -10.57 -2.75
N ARG A 68 6.85 -11.15 -1.56
CA ARG A 68 7.58 -12.41 -1.39
C ARG A 68 6.88 -13.58 -2.07
N GLN A 69 5.57 -13.71 -1.90
CA GLN A 69 4.79 -14.81 -2.49
C GLN A 69 4.78 -14.73 -4.02
N LEU A 70 4.57 -13.53 -4.57
CA LEU A 70 4.64 -13.29 -6.02
C LEU A 70 6.02 -13.64 -6.61
N ARG A 71 7.12 -13.29 -5.92
CA ARG A 71 8.48 -13.68 -6.34
C ARG A 71 8.71 -15.20 -6.29
N GLN A 72 7.94 -15.93 -5.49
CA GLN A 72 7.98 -17.38 -5.41
C GLN A 72 7.07 -18.06 -6.45
N GLY A 73 6.33 -17.26 -7.25
CA GLY A 73 5.44 -17.77 -8.28
C GLY A 73 4.08 -18.24 -7.76
N VAL A 74 3.70 -17.85 -6.54
CA VAL A 74 2.34 -18.09 -6.03
C VAL A 74 1.36 -17.29 -6.88
N THR A 75 0.25 -17.92 -7.25
CA THR A 75 -0.73 -17.32 -8.16
C THR A 75 -1.57 -16.26 -7.46
N ASN A 76 -2.14 -15.35 -8.25
CA ASN A 76 -3.04 -14.32 -7.72
C ASN A 76 -4.29 -14.91 -7.06
N ASP A 77 -4.82 -16.00 -7.61
CA ASP A 77 -5.98 -16.72 -7.06
C ASP A 77 -5.67 -17.29 -5.67
N GLU A 78 -4.47 -17.83 -5.47
CA GLU A 78 -4.03 -18.32 -4.15
C GLU A 78 -3.80 -17.18 -3.13
N LEU A 79 -3.62 -15.95 -3.61
CA LEU A 79 -3.39 -14.76 -2.80
C LEU A 79 -4.65 -13.88 -2.65
N GLU A 80 -5.82 -14.35 -3.11
CA GLU A 80 -7.10 -13.64 -3.01
C GLU A 80 -7.37 -13.10 -1.58
N PRO A 81 -7.16 -13.87 -0.50
CA PRO A 81 -7.37 -13.37 0.86
C PRO A 81 -6.49 -12.16 1.20
N GLU A 82 -5.22 -12.19 0.80
CA GLU A 82 -4.27 -11.13 1.07
C GLU A 82 -4.50 -9.89 0.20
N TRP A 83 -5.02 -10.07 -1.02
CA TRP A 83 -5.47 -8.96 -1.85
C TRP A 83 -6.66 -8.24 -1.23
N LEU A 84 -7.64 -8.99 -0.72
CA LEU A 84 -8.78 -8.41 0.01
C LEU A 84 -8.31 -7.70 1.28
N GLU A 85 -7.39 -8.30 2.04
CA GLU A 85 -6.82 -7.67 3.24
C GLU A 85 -6.04 -6.39 2.89
N LEU A 86 -5.33 -6.37 1.76
CA LEU A 86 -4.65 -5.18 1.26
C LEU A 86 -5.65 -4.06 0.95
N LEU A 87 -6.77 -4.37 0.30
CA LEU A 87 -7.82 -3.39 0.00
C LEU A 87 -8.42 -2.79 1.28
N ASP A 88 -8.75 -3.63 2.26
CA ASP A 88 -9.27 -3.19 3.55
C ASP A 88 -8.28 -2.29 4.30
N GLU A 89 -7.00 -2.68 4.33
CA GLU A 89 -5.96 -1.91 5.00
C GLU A 89 -5.69 -0.56 4.30
N ILE A 90 -5.77 -0.52 2.97
CA ILE A 90 -5.68 0.74 2.21
C ILE A 90 -6.77 1.72 2.65
N GLU A 91 -8.01 1.25 2.76
CA GLU A 91 -9.11 2.10 3.22
C GLU A 91 -8.87 2.59 4.66
N LEU A 92 -8.43 1.72 5.56
CA LEU A 92 -8.10 2.12 6.95
C LEU A 92 -7.02 3.20 7.00
N VAL A 93 -5.96 3.06 6.19
CA VAL A 93 -4.88 4.05 6.10
C VAL A 93 -5.39 5.38 5.56
N ILE A 94 -6.20 5.38 4.51
CA ILE A 94 -6.78 6.62 3.94
C ILE A 94 -7.63 7.35 4.99
N HIS A 95 -8.50 6.62 5.70
CA HIS A 95 -9.34 7.21 6.74
C HIS A 95 -8.51 7.78 7.90
N ALA A 96 -7.53 7.03 8.39
CA ALA A 96 -6.65 7.47 9.47
C ALA A 96 -5.82 8.70 9.07
N ALA A 97 -5.28 8.71 7.85
CA ALA A 97 -4.44 9.79 7.37
C ALA A 97 -5.22 11.10 7.19
N HIS A 98 -6.46 11.05 6.68
CA HIS A 98 -7.32 12.23 6.60
C HIS A 98 -7.63 12.83 7.99
N ALA A 99 -7.83 12.00 9.01
CA ALA A 99 -8.00 12.48 10.38
C ALA A 99 -6.75 13.20 10.91
N HIS A 100 -5.55 12.76 10.50
CA HIS A 100 -4.29 13.42 10.87
C HIS A 100 -3.98 14.68 10.06
N LEU A 101 -4.36 14.75 8.78
CA LEU A 101 -4.05 15.88 7.90
C LEU A 101 -4.97 17.09 8.10
N THR A 102 -6.17 16.86 8.65
CA THR A 102 -7.18 17.89 8.95
C THR A 102 -6.98 18.56 10.31
N GLN A 103 -6.12 18.04 11.18
CA GLN A 103 -5.76 18.70 12.44
C GLN A 103 -4.65 19.74 12.22
N PRO A 104 -4.82 21.00 12.67
CA PRO A 104 -3.73 21.95 12.71
C PRO A 104 -2.66 21.46 13.71
N ALA A 105 -1.39 21.61 13.32
CA ALA A 105 -0.23 21.27 14.14
C ALA A 105 -0.17 22.06 15.45
#